data_AF-A0A518FX16-F1
#
_entry.id   AF-A0A518FX16-F1
#
_cell.length_a   1.000
_cell.length_b   1.000
_cell.length_c   1.000
_cell.angle_alpha   90.00
_cell.angle_beta   90.00
_cell.angle_gamma   90.00
#
_symmetry.space_group_name_H-M   'P 1'
#
loop_
_entity.id
_entity.type
_entity.pdbx_description
1 polymer ?
#
loop_
_entity_poly.entity_id
_entity_poly.type
_entity_poly.pdbx_seq_one_letter_code
_entity_poly.pdbx_strand_id
1 'polypeptide(L)'
;MQTRNEKQTQRNGFSLVELIVVIVIVVILAALTLPAIQSSRDHGSRKIACLNNMRNIGLAVVNCSAGNEMQLPLLVDPNLAVSTDEVPNPQAALDNLSWCTTVLPFLDNVGFRQRWDATASQAASATKNEEAISLLSNLNQVRFPVFSCPDDQFNTDRGALSYAANVGYVTSHYNSAGDRAHRPDSADGGLDGDTSTTEDIPVKFASGVFWRPYSTRMSLDFISQEGDGLTQTLLLSENLQAGDWSSTDTGSLGFGIDMQGVYSSGSTTLALPAKFDLINATTSTNSSIGSKSGAKKSRAWRPSSNHPGGAVNVIFCDGSGKWLTPEIDPAIYARLLTPAGEKYQQRKVKGTDY
;
A
#
# COMPACT_ATOMS: atom_id res chain seq x y z
N MET A 1 -56.92 -29.50 -69.61
CA MET A 1 -55.46 -29.68 -69.39
C MET A 1 -54.93 -28.35 -68.88
N GLN A 2 -54.34 -28.17 -67.70
CA GLN A 2 -53.83 -29.04 -66.63
C GLN A 2 -54.00 -28.26 -65.31
N THR A 3 -54.50 -28.89 -64.25
CA THR A 3 -54.51 -28.31 -62.89
C THR A 3 -53.10 -28.42 -62.29
N ARG A 4 -52.49 -27.27 -62.00
CA ARG A 4 -51.16 -27.18 -61.39
C ARG A 4 -51.25 -27.59 -59.92
N ASN A 5 -50.68 -28.75 -59.60
CA ASN A 5 -50.67 -29.31 -58.25
C ASN A 5 -49.57 -28.61 -57.43
N GLU A 6 -49.91 -27.58 -56.66
CA GLU A 6 -48.99 -26.96 -55.71
C GLU A 6 -48.76 -27.93 -54.54
N LYS A 7 -47.55 -28.50 -54.45
CA LYS A 7 -47.10 -29.23 -53.26
C LYS A 7 -47.03 -28.24 -52.09
N GLN A 8 -48.05 -28.22 -51.25
CA GLN A 8 -47.98 -27.59 -49.94
C GLN A 8 -46.84 -28.25 -49.16
N THR A 9 -45.72 -27.54 -49.00
CA THR A 9 -44.69 -27.89 -48.04
C THR A 9 -45.31 -27.76 -46.65
N GLN A 10 -45.66 -28.90 -46.04
CA GLN A 10 -46.14 -28.93 -44.66
C GLN A 10 -45.10 -28.26 -43.78
N ARG A 11 -45.46 -27.10 -43.22
CA ARG A 11 -44.70 -26.46 -42.15
C ARG A 11 -44.91 -27.30 -40.91
N ASN A 12 -43.88 -28.00 -40.45
CA ASN A 12 -43.91 -28.69 -39.16
C ASN A 12 -44.14 -27.64 -38.06
N GLY A 13 -45.34 -27.66 -37.48
CA GLY A 13 -45.68 -26.83 -36.33
C GLY A 13 -44.97 -27.36 -35.09
N PHE A 14 -44.47 -26.45 -34.25
CA PHE A 14 -43.81 -26.79 -32.99
C PHE A 14 -44.80 -27.49 -32.06
N SER A 15 -44.44 -28.65 -31.50
CA SER A 15 -45.31 -29.32 -30.53
C SER A 15 -45.24 -28.60 -29.16
N LEU A 16 -46.34 -28.67 -28.41
CA LEU A 16 -46.41 -28.13 -27.04
C LEU A 16 -45.28 -28.70 -26.16
N VAL A 17 -44.95 -29.99 -26.35
CA VAL A 17 -43.92 -30.72 -25.60
C VAL A 17 -42.53 -30.17 -25.91
N GLU A 18 -42.20 -29.96 -27.19
CA GLU A 18 -40.90 -29.38 -27.59
C GLU A 18 -40.70 -27.99 -27.00
N LEU A 19 -41.75 -27.16 -26.95
CA LEU A 19 -41.67 -25.82 -26.38
C LEU A 19 -41.38 -25.86 -24.87
N ILE A 20 -42.07 -26.76 -24.16
CA ILE A 20 -41.89 -26.93 -22.73
C ILE A 20 -40.48 -27.41 -22.39
N VAL A 21 -39.95 -28.39 -23.13
CA VAL A 21 -38.59 -28.91 -22.90
C VAL A 21 -37.54 -27.81 -23.09
N VAL A 22 -37.67 -26.99 -24.14
CA VAL A 22 -36.73 -25.89 -24.39
C VAL A 22 -36.78 -24.86 -23.26
N ILE A 23 -37.97 -24.47 -22.81
CA ILE A 23 -38.11 -23.51 -21.71
C ILE A 23 -37.51 -24.10 -20.42
N VAL A 24 -37.75 -25.39 -20.13
CA VAL A 24 -37.16 -26.07 -18.96
C VAL A 24 -35.64 -26.05 -19.03
N ILE A 25 -35.04 -26.36 -20.17
CA ILE A 25 -33.58 -26.33 -20.35
C ILE A 25 -33.05 -24.90 -20.16
N VAL A 26 -33.68 -23.89 -20.76
CA VAL A 26 -33.27 -22.48 -20.60
C VAL A 26 -33.38 -22.03 -19.15
N VAL A 27 -34.44 -22.40 -18.43
CA VAL A 27 -34.61 -22.07 -17.00
C VAL A 27 -33.55 -22.74 -16.14
N ILE A 28 -33.23 -24.02 -16.38
CA ILE A 28 -32.16 -24.73 -15.66
C ILE A 28 -30.80 -24.07 -15.93
N LEU A 29 -30.47 -23.81 -17.20
CA LEU A 29 -29.21 -23.16 -17.57
C LEU A 29 -29.12 -21.74 -16.97
N ALA A 30 -30.21 -20.96 -17.00
CA ALA A 30 -30.27 -19.63 -16.40
C ALA A 30 -30.11 -19.68 -14.87
N ALA A 31 -30.78 -20.64 -14.21
CA ALA A 31 -30.68 -20.82 -12.76
C ALA A 31 -29.25 -21.19 -12.30
N LEU A 32 -28.52 -21.96 -13.11
CA LEU A 32 -27.12 -22.31 -12.83
C LEU A 32 -26.14 -21.18 -13.16
N THR A 33 -26.45 -20.32 -14.14
CA THR A 33 -25.57 -19.23 -14.57
C THR A 33 -25.77 -17.93 -13.79
N LEU A 34 -26.98 -17.62 -13.28
CA LEU A 34 -27.24 -16.38 -12.54
C LEU A 34 -26.35 -16.19 -11.30
N PRO A 35 -26.23 -17.18 -10.39
CA PRO A 35 -25.40 -17.02 -9.19
C PRO A 35 -23.91 -16.84 -9.51
N ALA A 36 -23.43 -17.52 -10.55
CA ALA A 36 -22.05 -17.41 -11.02
C ALA A 36 -21.75 -16.03 -11.62
N ILE A 37 -22.70 -15.44 -12.36
CA ILE A 37 -22.53 -14.11 -12.97
C ILE A 37 -22.57 -13.00 -11.91
N GLN A 38 -23.46 -13.08 -10.92
CA GLN A 38 -23.59 -12.05 -9.87
C GLN A 38 -22.37 -12.03 -8.94
N SER A 39 -21.94 -13.21 -8.47
CA SER A 39 -20.72 -13.32 -7.65
C SER A 39 -19.48 -12.82 -8.39
N SER A 40 -19.31 -13.15 -9.67
CA SER A 40 -18.19 -12.63 -10.48
C SER A 40 -18.21 -11.10 -10.61
N ARG A 41 -19.40 -10.51 -10.81
CA ARG A 41 -19.57 -9.06 -10.93
C ARG A 41 -19.29 -8.33 -9.63
N ASP A 42 -19.79 -8.81 -8.51
CA ASP A 42 -19.64 -8.13 -7.22
C ASP A 42 -18.17 -8.09 -6.78
N HIS A 43 -17.44 -9.20 -6.93
CA HIS A 43 -16.01 -9.23 -6.64
C HIS A 43 -15.20 -8.40 -7.64
N GLY A 44 -15.54 -8.46 -8.93
CA GLY A 44 -14.90 -7.64 -9.96
C GLY A 44 -15.11 -6.14 -9.76
N SER A 45 -16.31 -5.74 -9.33
CA SER A 45 -16.65 -4.35 -9.02
C SER A 45 -15.86 -3.82 -7.81
N ARG A 46 -15.82 -4.58 -6.71
CA ARG A 46 -15.02 -4.23 -5.52
C ARG A 46 -13.54 -4.13 -5.84
N LYS A 47 -13.03 -5.09 -6.62
CA LYS A 47 -11.66 -5.11 -7.13
C LYS A 47 -11.31 -3.85 -7.92
N ILE A 48 -12.16 -3.46 -8.87
CA ILE A 48 -11.95 -2.25 -9.67
C ILE A 48 -12.03 -1.01 -8.78
N ALA A 49 -12.93 -0.99 -7.80
CA ALA A 49 -13.04 0.10 -6.84
C ALA A 49 -11.77 0.28 -5.99
N CYS A 50 -11.18 -0.80 -5.45
CA CYS A 50 -9.93 -0.71 -4.68
C CYS A 50 -8.78 -0.19 -5.57
N LEU A 51 -8.64 -0.70 -6.79
CA LEU A 51 -7.61 -0.21 -7.73
C LEU A 51 -7.81 1.27 -8.10
N ASN A 52 -9.05 1.71 -8.31
CA ASN A 52 -9.34 3.12 -8.59
C ASN A 52 -9.02 4.02 -7.40
N ASN A 53 -9.38 3.61 -6.19
CA ASN A 53 -9.01 4.32 -4.96
C ASN A 53 -7.49 4.45 -4.83
N MET A 54 -6.75 3.36 -5.04
CA MET A 54 -5.28 3.38 -5.03
C MET A 54 -4.68 4.26 -6.12
N ARG A 55 -5.24 4.25 -7.34
CA ARG A 55 -4.79 5.16 -8.42
C ARG A 55 -5.00 6.62 -8.04
N ASN A 56 -6.16 6.95 -7.46
CA ASN A 56 -6.43 8.30 -6.98
C ASN A 56 -5.42 8.73 -5.90
N ILE A 57 -5.10 7.84 -4.96
CA ILE A 57 -4.08 8.09 -3.93
C ILE A 57 -2.69 8.24 -4.55
N GLY A 58 -2.31 7.35 -5.47
CA GLY A 58 -1.00 7.39 -6.14
C GLY A 58 -0.81 8.69 -6.93
N LEU A 59 -1.82 9.12 -7.68
CA LEU A 59 -1.82 10.41 -8.36
C LEU A 59 -1.74 11.57 -7.37
N ALA A 60 -2.45 11.50 -6.25
CA ALA A 60 -2.39 12.51 -5.20
C ALA A 60 -1.00 12.60 -4.55
N VAL A 61 -0.30 11.46 -4.37
CA VAL A 61 1.10 11.41 -3.92
C VAL A 61 2.03 12.07 -4.94
N VAL A 62 1.88 11.76 -6.23
CA VAL A 62 2.70 12.35 -7.31
C VAL A 62 2.45 13.87 -7.41
N ASN A 63 1.20 14.32 -7.33
CA ASN A 63 0.85 15.75 -7.32
C ASN A 63 1.41 16.46 -6.08
N CYS A 64 1.34 15.82 -4.91
CA CYS A 64 1.95 16.33 -3.68
C CYS A 64 3.46 16.51 -3.84
N SER A 65 4.12 15.54 -4.47
CA SER A 65 5.55 15.56 -4.72
C SER A 65 5.94 16.68 -5.70
N ALA A 66 5.19 16.85 -6.79
CA ALA A 66 5.42 17.93 -7.76
C ALA A 66 5.35 19.33 -7.13
N GLY A 67 4.48 19.53 -6.13
CA GLY A 67 4.38 20.79 -5.38
C GLY A 67 5.48 21.02 -4.33
N ASN A 68 6.33 20.02 -4.05
CA ASN A 68 7.32 20.04 -2.98
C ASN A 68 8.71 19.59 -3.49
N GLU A 69 9.22 20.25 -4.53
CA GLU A 69 10.54 19.98 -5.12
C GLU A 69 10.76 18.51 -5.54
N MET A 70 9.70 17.85 -6.03
CA MET A 70 9.71 16.42 -6.37
C MET A 70 9.97 15.49 -5.18
N GLN A 71 9.93 15.98 -3.94
CA GLN A 71 10.12 15.17 -2.74
C GLN A 71 8.82 14.43 -2.39
N LEU A 72 8.90 13.11 -2.21
CA LEU A 72 7.76 12.28 -1.83
C LEU A 72 7.32 12.55 -0.40
N PRO A 73 6.05 12.38 -0.02
CA PRO A 73 5.60 12.51 1.36
C PRO A 73 6.46 11.68 2.33
N LEU A 74 6.77 12.24 3.50
CA LEU A 74 7.39 11.46 4.56
C LEU A 74 6.38 10.44 5.09
N LEU A 75 6.85 9.30 5.59
CA LEU A 75 5.99 8.30 6.23
C LEU A 75 5.22 8.93 7.40
N VAL A 76 5.96 9.66 8.25
CA VAL A 76 5.41 10.50 9.31
C VAL A 76 6.30 11.73 9.48
N ASP A 77 5.75 12.94 9.44
CA ASP A 77 6.42 14.25 9.57
C ASP A 77 5.86 15.00 10.79
N PRO A 78 6.63 15.69 11.64
CA PRO A 78 6.05 16.67 12.56
C PRO A 78 5.33 17.79 11.78
N ASN A 79 4.09 18.17 12.15
CA ASN A 79 3.36 19.22 11.42
C ASN A 79 3.97 20.61 11.60
N LEU A 80 4.62 20.95 12.72
CA LEU A 80 5.03 22.33 12.99
C LEU A 80 6.29 22.52 13.86
N ALA A 81 6.85 23.73 13.76
CA ALA A 81 8.00 24.28 14.48
C ALA A 81 7.87 24.34 16.03
N VAL A 82 6.79 23.86 16.64
CA VAL A 82 6.69 23.80 18.12
C VAL A 82 7.67 22.75 18.70
N SER A 83 8.23 21.90 17.85
CA SER A 83 9.31 20.97 18.16
C SER A 83 10.71 21.61 18.12
N THR A 84 10.88 22.87 17.71
CA THR A 84 12.22 23.49 17.58
C THR A 84 12.74 24.15 18.85
N ASP A 85 11.95 24.20 19.92
CA ASP A 85 12.40 24.76 21.19
C ASP A 85 13.35 23.77 21.91
N GLU A 86 14.46 24.27 22.47
CA GLU A 86 15.42 23.49 23.28
C GLU A 86 14.78 22.82 24.51
N VAL A 87 13.56 23.22 24.87
CA VAL A 87 12.78 22.63 25.96
C VAL A 87 11.94 21.46 25.42
N PRO A 88 12.12 20.23 25.95
CA PRO A 88 11.34 19.08 25.54
C PRO A 88 9.84 19.33 25.74
N ASN A 89 9.09 19.42 24.63
CA ASN A 89 7.64 19.53 24.65
C ASN A 89 7.02 18.12 24.66
N PRO A 90 6.39 17.67 25.77
CA PRO A 90 5.80 16.33 25.84
C PRO A 90 4.57 16.15 24.93
N GLN A 91 4.00 17.24 24.41
CA GLN A 91 2.87 17.24 23.48
C GLN A 91 3.29 17.29 22.00
N ALA A 92 4.58 17.47 21.68
CA ALA A 92 5.04 17.62 20.30
C ALA A 92 4.59 16.45 19.38
N ALA A 93 4.61 15.22 19.90
CA ALA A 93 4.23 14.02 19.13
C ALA A 93 2.77 13.99 18.64
N LEU A 94 1.91 14.88 19.15
CA LEU A 94 0.49 14.95 18.77
C LEU A 94 0.29 15.62 17.41
N ASP A 95 1.22 16.44 16.95
CA ASP A 95 1.10 17.10 15.65
C ASP A 95 1.66 16.24 14.49
N ASN A 96 2.16 15.05 14.74
CA ASN A 96 2.72 14.22 13.68
C ASN A 96 1.69 13.95 12.54
N LEU A 97 2.05 14.38 11.33
CA LEU A 97 1.44 14.07 10.06
C LEU A 97 1.86 12.69 9.59
N SER A 98 0.93 11.85 9.17
CA SER A 98 1.27 10.67 8.37
C SER A 98 1.36 11.03 6.88
N TRP A 99 1.90 10.14 6.06
CA TRP A 99 1.82 10.33 4.60
C TRP A 99 0.39 10.56 4.10
N CYS A 100 -0.61 9.95 4.75
CA CYS A 100 -2.02 10.13 4.40
C CYS A 100 -2.47 11.57 4.64
N THR A 101 -2.11 12.19 5.77
CA THR A 101 -2.52 13.57 6.09
C THR A 101 -1.92 14.58 5.11
N THR A 102 -0.70 14.32 4.63
CA THR A 102 -0.02 15.14 3.62
C THR A 102 -0.71 15.08 2.26
N VAL A 103 -1.28 13.95 1.91
CA VAL A 103 -1.93 13.72 0.61
C VAL A 103 -3.40 14.19 0.57
N LEU A 104 -4.06 14.33 1.73
CA LEU A 104 -5.47 14.73 1.83
C LEU A 104 -5.88 15.96 0.99
N PRO A 105 -5.12 17.07 0.93
CA PRO A 105 -5.47 18.23 0.10
C PRO A 105 -5.62 17.90 -1.39
N PHE A 106 -4.83 16.94 -1.88
CA PHE A 106 -4.83 16.47 -3.27
C PHE A 106 -5.94 15.44 -3.55
N LEU A 107 -6.71 15.09 -2.52
CA LEU A 107 -7.90 14.23 -2.58
C LEU A 107 -9.17 15.04 -2.29
N ASP A 108 -9.19 16.32 -2.67
CA ASP A 108 -10.32 17.26 -2.45
C ASP A 108 -10.69 17.52 -0.98
N ASN A 109 -9.78 17.24 -0.04
CA ASN A 109 -10.01 17.42 1.40
C ASN A 109 -9.26 18.63 1.99
N VAL A 110 -9.09 19.70 1.21
CA VAL A 110 -8.34 20.92 1.61
C VAL A 110 -8.91 21.56 2.88
N GLY A 111 -10.24 21.75 2.95
CA GLY A 111 -10.88 22.38 4.12
C GLY A 111 -10.77 21.53 5.39
N PHE A 112 -10.82 20.20 5.26
CA PHE A 112 -10.55 19.31 6.38
C PHE A 112 -9.10 19.43 6.83
N ARG A 113 -8.15 19.45 5.89
CA ARG A 113 -6.72 19.57 6.21
C ARG A 113 -6.41 20.86 6.96
N GLN A 114 -6.93 22.00 6.50
CA GLN A 114 -6.72 23.29 7.18
C GLN A 114 -7.23 23.29 8.62
N ARG A 115 -8.41 22.70 8.86
CA ARG A 115 -8.95 22.52 10.21
C ARG A 115 -8.09 21.60 11.06
N TRP A 116 -7.60 20.51 10.47
CA TRP A 116 -6.71 19.57 11.13
C TRP A 116 -5.42 20.26 11.57
N ASP A 117 -4.76 21.02 10.69
CA ASP A 117 -3.53 21.75 10.99
C ASP A 117 -3.70 22.74 12.13
N ALA A 118 -4.77 23.53 12.09
CA ALA A 118 -5.08 24.49 13.15
C ALA A 118 -5.29 23.80 14.51
N THR A 119 -5.91 22.61 14.52
CA THR A 119 -6.15 21.84 15.73
C THR A 119 -4.87 21.16 16.23
N ALA A 120 -4.08 20.58 15.31
CA ALA A 120 -2.81 19.93 15.62
C ALA A 120 -1.82 20.91 16.24
N SER A 121 -1.71 22.13 15.70
CA SER A 121 -0.89 23.21 16.27
C SER A 121 -1.26 23.52 17.72
N GLN A 122 -2.56 23.61 18.02
CA GLN A 122 -3.03 23.89 19.38
C GLN A 122 -2.83 22.70 20.33
N ALA A 123 -3.01 21.48 19.83
CA ALA A 123 -2.83 20.25 20.61
C ALA A 123 -1.36 20.01 20.98
N ALA A 124 -0.44 20.40 20.11
CA ALA A 124 1.01 20.30 20.33
C ALA A 124 1.62 21.52 21.03
N SER A 125 0.82 22.46 21.53
CA SER A 125 1.33 23.57 22.35
C SER A 125 2.05 23.04 23.61
N ALA A 126 3.12 23.74 24.04
CA ALA A 126 3.85 23.42 25.26
C ALA A 126 2.96 23.48 26.52
N THR A 127 1.87 24.26 26.48
CA THR A 127 0.81 24.18 27.49
C THR A 127 -0.25 23.20 27.02
N LYS A 128 -0.48 22.13 27.80
CA LYS A 128 -1.46 21.10 27.50
C LYS A 128 -2.86 21.70 27.32
N ASN A 129 -3.41 21.59 26.10
CA ASN A 129 -4.78 21.99 25.78
C ASN A 129 -5.65 20.74 25.58
N GLU A 130 -6.37 20.31 26.63
CA GLU A 130 -7.15 19.06 26.59
C GLU A 130 -8.29 19.07 25.57
N GLU A 131 -8.88 20.25 25.31
CA GLU A 131 -9.93 20.41 24.31
C GLU A 131 -9.40 20.20 22.90
N ALA A 132 -8.25 20.82 22.56
CA ALA A 132 -7.60 20.65 21.27
C ALA A 132 -7.13 19.20 21.04
N ILE A 133 -6.58 18.56 22.08
CA ILE A 133 -6.15 17.15 22.03
C ILE A 133 -7.35 16.24 21.75
N SER A 134 -8.47 16.46 22.44
CA SER A 134 -9.70 15.68 22.26
C SER A 134 -10.31 15.91 20.88
N LEU A 135 -10.30 17.15 20.39
CA LEU A 135 -10.76 17.48 19.04
C LEU A 135 -9.88 16.83 17.97
N LEU A 136 -8.55 16.87 18.12
CA LEU A 136 -7.62 16.24 17.20
C LEU A 136 -7.83 14.71 17.13
N SER A 137 -8.00 14.06 18.29
CA SER A 137 -8.33 12.63 18.36
C SER A 137 -9.61 12.28 17.59
N ASN A 138 -10.64 13.13 17.68
CA ASN A 138 -11.88 12.95 16.92
C ASN A 138 -11.68 13.18 15.41
N LEU A 139 -10.87 14.17 15.01
CA LEU A 139 -10.54 14.40 13.61
C LEU A 139 -9.76 13.23 13.02
N ASN A 140 -8.81 12.67 13.77
CA ASN A 140 -8.00 11.50 13.40
C ASN A 140 -8.83 10.22 13.17
N GLN A 141 -10.06 10.19 13.68
CA GLN A 141 -11.00 9.08 13.56
C GLN A 141 -11.99 9.24 12.39
N VAL A 142 -11.92 10.34 11.63
CA VAL A 142 -12.76 10.54 10.44
C VAL A 142 -12.43 9.49 9.40
N ARG A 143 -13.47 8.90 8.79
CA ARG A 143 -13.30 7.88 7.76
C ARG A 143 -13.32 8.53 6.37
N PHE A 144 -12.28 8.26 5.59
CA PHE A 144 -12.22 8.63 4.18
C PHE A 144 -12.39 7.37 3.31
N PRO A 145 -13.51 7.21 2.58
CA PRO A 145 -13.74 6.02 1.76
C PRO A 145 -12.63 5.75 0.74
N VAL A 146 -11.92 6.79 0.28
CA VAL A 146 -10.80 6.66 -0.65
C VAL A 146 -9.62 5.91 -0.04
N PHE A 147 -9.40 5.96 1.28
CA PHE A 147 -8.30 5.24 1.96
C PHE A 147 -8.65 3.80 2.33
N SER A 148 -9.89 3.36 2.12
CA SER A 148 -10.33 2.00 2.45
C SER A 148 -10.64 1.21 1.18
N CYS A 149 -10.34 -0.08 1.19
CA CYS A 149 -10.76 -1.02 0.16
C CYS A 149 -12.15 -1.56 0.55
N PRO A 150 -13.17 -1.52 -0.33
CA PRO A 150 -14.50 -2.06 -0.03
C PRO A 150 -14.54 -3.54 0.38
N ASP A 151 -13.48 -4.30 0.09
CA ASP A 151 -13.38 -5.71 0.45
C ASP A 151 -12.58 -5.96 1.74
N ASP A 152 -12.03 -4.90 2.35
CA ASP A 152 -11.36 -4.99 3.64
C ASP A 152 -12.38 -5.10 4.78
N GLN A 153 -12.16 -6.04 5.69
CA GLN A 153 -13.01 -6.27 6.86
C GLN A 153 -13.00 -5.10 7.85
N PHE A 154 -11.95 -4.27 7.86
CA PHE A 154 -11.85 -3.07 8.70
C PHE A 154 -12.30 -1.81 7.98
N ASN A 155 -12.89 -1.93 6.78
CA ASN A 155 -13.19 -0.75 5.97
C ASN A 155 -14.18 0.20 6.63
N THR A 156 -15.01 -0.24 7.59
CA THR A 156 -15.99 0.61 8.29
C THR A 156 -15.45 1.23 9.58
N ASP A 157 -14.23 0.88 9.97
CA ASP A 157 -13.62 1.42 11.18
C ASP A 157 -13.42 2.93 11.08
N ARG A 158 -13.39 3.56 12.25
CA ARG A 158 -12.95 4.94 12.39
C ARG A 158 -11.49 5.03 11.95
N GLY A 159 -11.16 6.02 11.13
CA GLY A 159 -9.81 6.22 10.62
C GLY A 159 -9.27 5.12 9.69
N ALA A 160 -10.10 4.20 9.18
CA ALA A 160 -9.66 3.03 8.43
C ALA A 160 -8.71 3.35 7.26
N LEU A 161 -7.59 2.62 7.20
CA LEU A 161 -6.64 2.59 6.09
C LEU A 161 -6.50 1.15 5.61
N SER A 162 -6.57 0.94 4.29
CA SER A 162 -6.38 -0.37 3.65
C SER A 162 -5.18 -0.39 2.68
N TYR A 163 -4.43 0.71 2.60
CA TYR A 163 -3.31 0.88 1.69
C TYR A 163 -2.08 1.28 2.48
N ALA A 164 -0.97 0.58 2.29
CA ALA A 164 0.29 0.82 2.98
C ALA A 164 1.34 1.37 2.01
N ALA A 165 2.21 2.23 2.53
CA ALA A 165 3.32 2.82 1.80
C ALA A 165 4.54 1.89 1.77
N ASN A 166 5.31 1.95 0.67
CA ASN A 166 6.56 1.20 0.58
C ASN A 166 7.64 1.84 1.47
N VAL A 167 8.03 1.12 2.51
CA VAL A 167 9.10 1.51 3.46
C VAL A 167 10.41 0.74 3.22
N GLY A 168 10.43 -0.13 2.22
CA GLY A 168 11.64 -0.84 1.83
C GLY A 168 12.05 -1.99 2.75
N TYR A 169 13.35 -2.06 3.01
CA TYR A 169 13.92 -3.11 3.85
C TYR A 169 13.94 -2.67 5.31
N VAL A 170 13.51 -3.60 6.17
CA VAL A 170 13.30 -3.36 7.60
C VAL A 170 13.93 -4.48 8.42
N THR A 171 14.00 -4.32 9.72
CA THR A 171 14.40 -5.36 10.69
C THR A 171 13.17 -5.86 11.45
N SER A 172 13.25 -6.99 12.18
CA SER A 172 12.05 -7.56 12.83
C SER A 172 11.36 -6.65 13.86
N HIS A 173 12.09 -5.70 14.47
CA HIS A 173 11.54 -4.81 15.49
C HIS A 173 10.65 -3.70 14.90
N TYR A 174 10.74 -3.44 13.59
CA TYR A 174 10.02 -2.40 12.84
C TYR A 174 8.49 -2.45 12.98
N ASN A 175 7.92 -3.62 13.27
CA ASN A 175 6.47 -3.80 13.39
C ASN A 175 6.00 -3.98 14.85
N SER A 176 6.84 -3.58 15.81
CA SER A 176 6.44 -3.49 17.21
C SER A 176 5.43 -2.37 17.37
N ALA A 177 4.44 -2.55 18.25
CA ALA A 177 3.47 -1.48 18.49
C ALA A 177 4.19 -0.22 19.00
N GLY A 178 3.95 0.90 18.34
CA GLY A 178 4.60 2.17 18.67
C GLY A 178 6.02 2.31 18.12
N ASP A 179 6.41 1.50 17.12
CA ASP A 179 7.67 1.76 16.43
C ASP A 179 7.61 3.10 15.69
N ARG A 180 8.65 3.91 15.92
CA ARG A 180 8.84 5.23 15.32
C ARG A 180 10.26 5.42 14.80
N ALA A 181 11.03 4.34 14.69
CA ALA A 181 12.45 4.36 14.38
C ALA A 181 12.78 4.19 12.89
N HIS A 182 11.78 4.17 12.00
CA HIS A 182 11.99 4.07 10.54
C HIS A 182 12.59 5.34 9.90
N ARG A 183 13.83 5.66 10.27
CA ARG A 183 14.71 6.68 9.69
C ARG A 183 15.94 5.99 9.10
N PRO A 184 16.62 6.59 8.10
CA PRO A 184 17.85 6.03 7.53
C PRO A 184 18.97 5.84 8.56
N ASP A 185 19.10 6.75 9.53
CA ASP A 185 20.19 6.86 10.51
C ASP A 185 19.91 6.22 11.88
N SER A 186 18.73 5.64 12.09
CA SER A 186 18.41 4.99 13.37
C SER A 186 19.26 3.74 13.61
N ALA A 187 19.29 3.19 14.83
CA ALA A 187 20.00 1.93 15.14
C ALA A 187 19.48 0.72 14.33
N ASP A 188 18.28 0.84 13.74
CA ASP A 188 17.78 -0.06 12.70
C ASP A 188 18.44 0.21 11.32
N GLY A 189 19.54 0.97 11.29
CA GLY A 189 20.21 1.69 10.18
C GLY A 189 20.96 0.85 9.19
N GLY A 190 21.61 -0.22 9.65
CA GLY A 190 22.48 -0.98 8.75
C GLY A 190 21.82 -2.13 7.99
N LEU A 191 20.49 -2.30 8.04
CA LEU A 191 19.82 -3.58 7.70
C LEU A 191 20.31 -4.78 8.55
N ASP A 192 21.30 -4.55 9.42
CA ASP A 192 22.10 -5.52 10.18
C ASP A 192 22.28 -5.10 11.66
N GLY A 193 21.91 -3.87 12.03
CA GLY A 193 21.96 -3.34 13.41
C GLY A 193 23.29 -2.72 13.83
N ASP A 194 24.22 -2.44 12.90
CA ASP A 194 25.44 -1.70 13.21
C ASP A 194 25.15 -0.22 13.50
N THR A 195 25.80 0.32 14.54
CA THR A 195 25.75 1.75 14.90
C THR A 195 27.13 2.40 14.90
N SER A 196 28.16 1.63 14.53
CA SER A 196 29.56 2.05 14.57
C SER A 196 30.02 2.73 13.28
N THR A 197 29.25 2.61 12.19
CA THR A 197 29.54 3.24 10.90
C THR A 197 28.32 4.01 10.38
N THR A 198 28.54 4.89 9.40
CA THR A 198 27.49 5.67 8.72
C THR A 198 27.49 5.47 7.20
N GLU A 199 28.34 4.56 6.72
CA GLU A 199 28.54 4.28 5.28
C GLU A 199 27.37 3.49 4.66
N ASP A 200 26.59 2.81 5.50
CA ASP A 200 25.40 2.02 5.19
C ASP A 200 24.11 2.85 5.07
N ILE A 201 24.08 4.06 5.64
CA ILE A 201 22.91 4.96 5.61
C ILE A 201 22.40 5.21 4.17
N PRO A 202 23.25 5.53 3.17
CA PRO A 202 22.80 5.72 1.79
C PRO A 202 22.20 4.45 1.16
N VAL A 203 22.69 3.28 1.58
CA VAL A 203 22.26 1.96 1.09
C VAL A 203 20.88 1.63 1.64
N LYS A 204 20.66 1.88 2.93
CA LYS A 204 19.34 1.76 3.55
C LYS A 204 18.35 2.72 2.93
N PHE A 205 18.71 3.99 2.75
CA PHE A 205 17.83 4.98 2.13
C PHE A 205 17.38 4.55 0.73
N ALA A 206 18.24 3.86 -0.02
CA ALA A 206 17.94 3.30 -1.33
C ALA A 206 17.10 2.01 -1.32
N SER A 207 16.72 1.50 -0.15
CA SER A 207 15.92 0.27 -0.01
C SER A 207 14.41 0.50 0.01
N GLY A 208 13.95 1.74 0.25
CA GLY A 208 12.53 2.06 0.44
C GLY A 208 12.18 3.49 0.01
N VAL A 209 10.88 3.80 -0.05
CA VAL A 209 10.39 5.04 -0.67
C VAL A 209 9.94 6.07 0.36
N PHE A 210 9.16 5.65 1.35
CA PHE A 210 8.62 6.53 2.39
C PHE A 210 9.45 6.42 3.67
N TRP A 211 10.19 7.49 3.97
CA TRP A 211 11.02 7.59 5.18
C TRP A 211 10.45 8.60 6.17
N ARG A 212 10.83 8.49 7.44
CA ARG A 212 10.66 9.59 8.43
C ARG A 212 11.70 10.70 8.19
N PRO A 213 11.51 11.89 8.79
CA PRO A 213 12.42 13.02 8.62
C PRO A 213 13.89 12.61 8.80
N TYR A 214 14.70 13.02 7.83
CA TYR A 214 16.14 12.84 7.75
C TYR A 214 16.74 14.04 7.00
N SER A 215 18.06 14.19 6.99
CA SER A 215 18.75 15.31 6.31
C SER A 215 18.46 15.36 4.80
N THR A 216 18.12 14.22 4.21
CA THR A 216 17.70 14.09 2.81
C THR A 216 16.34 13.43 2.70
N ARG A 217 15.58 13.77 1.66
CA ARG A 217 14.24 13.24 1.41
C ARG A 217 14.16 12.56 0.05
N MET A 218 13.46 11.42 0.00
CA MET A 218 13.32 10.64 -1.23
C MET A 218 12.53 11.46 -2.25
N SER A 219 13.01 11.56 -3.48
CA SER A 219 12.35 12.32 -4.55
C SER A 219 12.04 11.44 -5.75
N LEU A 220 10.94 11.74 -6.45
CA LEU A 220 10.62 11.10 -7.72
C LEU A 220 11.73 11.33 -8.76
N ASP A 221 12.40 12.48 -8.68
CA ASP A 221 13.54 12.80 -9.55
C ASP A 221 14.70 11.83 -9.31
N PHE A 222 15.08 11.60 -8.05
CA PHE A 222 16.11 10.63 -7.68
C PHE A 222 15.79 9.22 -8.19
N ILE A 223 14.56 8.74 -7.96
CA ILE A 223 14.12 7.41 -8.42
C ILE A 223 14.18 7.31 -9.94
N SER A 224 13.88 8.41 -10.66
CA SER A 224 13.85 8.42 -12.13
C SER A 224 15.21 8.55 -12.78
N GLN A 225 16.11 9.37 -12.22
CA GLN A 225 17.40 9.72 -12.83
C GLN A 225 18.56 8.87 -12.31
N GLU A 226 18.60 8.61 -11.00
CA GLU A 226 19.69 7.89 -10.33
C GLU A 226 19.30 6.49 -9.84
N GLY A 227 18.00 6.18 -9.85
CA GLY A 227 17.43 4.96 -9.29
C GLY A 227 17.09 3.88 -10.30
N ASP A 228 16.27 2.92 -9.85
CA ASP A 228 15.80 1.76 -10.62
C ASP A 228 14.67 2.12 -11.60
N GLY A 229 14.12 3.34 -11.50
CA GLY A 229 13.10 3.88 -12.38
C GLY A 229 11.67 3.78 -11.83
N LEU A 230 10.86 4.79 -12.14
CA LEU A 230 9.51 4.97 -11.58
C LEU A 230 8.54 3.80 -11.87
N THR A 231 8.74 3.09 -12.99
CA THR A 231 7.88 1.96 -13.41
C THR A 231 8.28 0.63 -12.76
N GLN A 232 9.42 0.60 -12.06
CA GLN A 232 10.00 -0.59 -11.43
C GLN A 232 9.99 -0.52 -9.89
N THR A 233 9.77 0.67 -9.32
CA THR A 233 9.68 0.87 -7.87
C THR A 233 8.23 0.97 -7.40
N LEU A 234 7.88 0.17 -6.39
CA LEU A 234 6.57 0.19 -5.73
C LEU A 234 6.41 1.45 -4.88
N LEU A 235 5.23 2.04 -4.95
CA LEU A 235 4.83 3.19 -4.14
C LEU A 235 3.88 2.76 -3.02
N LEU A 236 2.79 2.08 -3.36
CA LEU A 236 1.72 1.69 -2.44
C LEU A 236 1.27 0.25 -2.72
N SER A 237 0.76 -0.41 -1.68
CA SER A 237 0.14 -1.74 -1.79
C SER A 237 -1.14 -1.82 -0.95
N GLU A 238 -2.09 -2.66 -1.38
CA GLU A 238 -3.15 -3.12 -0.50
C GLU A 238 -2.60 -3.85 0.72
N ASN A 239 -3.24 -3.60 1.86
CA ASN A 239 -2.91 -4.21 3.13
C ASN A 239 -4.13 -4.26 4.06
N LEU A 240 -4.67 -5.46 4.29
CA LEU A 240 -5.78 -5.68 5.22
C LEU A 240 -5.40 -5.42 6.68
N GLN A 241 -4.10 -5.36 7.01
CA GLN A 241 -3.61 -5.10 8.36
C GLN A 241 -3.07 -3.68 8.53
N ALA A 242 -3.29 -2.80 7.56
CA ALA A 242 -3.05 -1.37 7.74
C ALA A 242 -3.83 -0.83 8.95
N GLY A 243 -3.25 0.18 9.60
CA GLY A 243 -3.80 0.77 10.80
C GLY A 243 -4.80 1.87 10.48
N ASP A 244 -4.66 2.99 11.18
CA ASP A 244 -5.45 4.19 10.90
C ASP A 244 -4.63 5.16 10.05
N TRP A 245 -5.30 5.93 9.18
CA TRP A 245 -4.62 6.88 8.30
C TRP A 245 -3.85 7.96 9.07
N SER A 246 -4.25 8.28 10.30
CA SER A 246 -3.62 9.27 11.17
C SER A 246 -2.61 8.67 12.15
N SER A 247 -2.37 7.36 12.08
CA SER A 247 -1.42 6.69 12.97
C SER A 247 -0.02 7.27 12.79
N THR A 248 0.78 7.20 13.85
CA THR A 248 2.21 7.53 13.78
C THR A 248 3.08 6.31 13.94
N ASP A 249 2.47 5.12 14.06
CA ASP A 249 3.16 3.85 14.12
C ASP A 249 3.51 3.41 12.70
N THR A 250 4.79 3.15 12.52
CA THR A 250 5.37 2.62 11.30
C THR A 250 4.62 1.37 10.80
N GLY A 251 4.30 0.43 11.71
CA GLY A 251 3.57 -0.80 11.41
C GLY A 251 2.09 -0.59 11.06
N SER A 252 1.57 0.63 11.19
CA SER A 252 0.22 0.97 10.72
C SER A 252 0.19 1.50 9.29
N LEU A 253 1.29 2.10 8.83
CA LEU A 253 1.29 2.93 7.63
C LEU A 253 2.06 2.32 6.46
N GLY A 254 3.00 1.43 6.73
CA GLY A 254 3.96 0.98 5.73
C GLY A 254 4.20 -0.53 5.71
N PHE A 255 4.54 -1.05 4.53
CA PHE A 255 4.93 -2.43 4.29
C PHE A 255 6.38 -2.52 3.80
N GLY A 256 7.06 -3.60 4.15
CA GLY A 256 8.47 -3.81 3.84
C GLY A 256 8.87 -5.29 3.87
N ILE A 257 10.17 -5.54 3.78
CA ILE A 257 10.72 -6.90 3.89
C ILE A 257 11.70 -6.95 5.06
N ASP A 258 11.52 -7.94 5.93
CA ASP A 258 12.45 -8.16 7.04
C ASP A 258 13.76 -8.76 6.54
N MET A 259 14.80 -7.96 6.55
CA MET A 259 16.15 -8.29 6.11
C MET A 259 17.11 -8.52 7.28
N GLN A 260 16.60 -8.67 8.50
CA GLN A 260 17.48 -8.86 9.66
C GLN A 260 18.36 -10.11 9.50
N GLY A 261 19.67 -9.91 9.58
CA GLY A 261 20.68 -10.97 9.42
C GLY A 261 20.89 -11.43 7.98
N VAL A 262 20.27 -10.79 6.98
CA VAL A 262 20.55 -11.05 5.56
C VAL A 262 21.86 -10.39 5.14
N TYR A 263 22.11 -9.18 5.62
CA TYR A 263 23.33 -8.42 5.36
C TYR A 263 24.27 -8.45 6.57
N SER A 264 25.57 -8.37 6.33
CA SER A 264 26.60 -8.27 7.37
C SER A 264 26.78 -6.83 7.84
N SER A 265 27.05 -6.62 9.13
CA SER A 265 27.41 -5.33 9.78
C SER A 265 28.15 -4.36 8.85
N GLY A 266 27.58 -3.20 8.57
CA GLY A 266 28.15 -2.15 7.72
C GLY A 266 28.09 -2.47 6.21
N SER A 267 27.15 -3.32 5.77
CA SER A 267 27.02 -3.67 4.35
C SER A 267 26.68 -2.45 3.50
N THR A 268 27.50 -2.19 2.49
CA THR A 268 27.26 -1.13 1.49
C THR A 268 26.66 -1.65 0.19
N THR A 269 26.01 -2.83 0.25
CA THR A 269 25.39 -3.49 -0.90
C THR A 269 23.99 -4.00 -0.58
N LEU A 270 23.11 -3.94 -1.59
CA LEU A 270 21.76 -4.52 -1.62
C LEU A 270 21.72 -5.81 -2.45
N ALA A 271 22.89 -6.40 -2.76
CA ALA A 271 22.97 -7.66 -3.47
C ALA A 271 22.31 -8.78 -2.65
N LEU A 272 21.20 -9.31 -3.17
CA LEU A 272 20.48 -10.41 -2.53
C LEU A 272 21.29 -11.72 -2.62
N PRO A 273 21.21 -12.59 -1.59
CA PRO A 273 21.84 -13.90 -1.63
C PRO A 273 21.25 -14.78 -2.75
N ALA A 274 22.04 -15.75 -3.24
CA ALA A 274 21.66 -16.59 -4.37
C ALA A 274 20.38 -17.42 -4.15
N LYS A 275 20.01 -17.69 -2.89
CA LYS A 275 18.76 -18.36 -2.50
C LYS A 275 17.98 -17.46 -1.53
N PHE A 276 17.60 -16.29 -2.01
CA PHE A 276 16.80 -15.36 -1.23
C PHE A 276 15.35 -15.87 -1.07
N ASP A 277 14.82 -15.74 0.14
CA ASP A 277 13.43 -16.09 0.49
C ASP A 277 12.84 -14.94 1.32
N LEU A 278 11.52 -14.76 1.24
CA LEU A 278 10.76 -13.78 2.04
C LEU A 278 10.46 -14.30 3.45
N ILE A 279 10.76 -15.57 3.73
CA ILE A 279 10.80 -16.11 5.09
C ILE A 279 12.20 -15.88 5.65
N ASN A 280 12.32 -14.93 6.57
CA ASN A 280 13.58 -14.58 7.20
C ASN A 280 14.03 -15.72 8.15
N ALA A 281 15.23 -16.25 7.92
CA ALA A 281 15.78 -17.38 8.69
C ALA A 281 16.14 -17.04 10.14
N THR A 282 16.48 -15.77 10.43
CA THR A 282 16.88 -15.30 11.76
C THR A 282 15.66 -15.04 12.63
N THR A 283 14.62 -14.42 12.06
CA THR A 283 13.48 -13.89 12.82
C THR A 283 12.21 -14.74 12.67
N SER A 284 12.20 -15.68 11.72
CA SER A 284 11.00 -16.44 11.30
C SER A 284 9.85 -15.54 10.79
N THR A 285 10.15 -14.29 10.47
CA THR A 285 9.23 -13.39 9.78
C THR A 285 8.92 -13.91 8.40
N ASN A 286 7.64 -13.86 8.00
CA ASN A 286 7.23 -14.12 6.64
C ASN A 286 6.70 -12.82 6.01
N SER A 287 7.49 -12.24 5.09
CA SER A 287 7.17 -11.02 4.34
C SER A 287 6.47 -11.30 3.00
N SER A 288 6.07 -12.55 2.72
CA SER A 288 5.33 -12.89 1.50
C SER A 288 3.95 -12.23 1.47
N ILE A 289 3.54 -11.88 0.25
CA ILE A 289 2.19 -11.39 -0.05
C ILE A 289 1.17 -12.41 0.47
N GLY A 290 0.18 -11.94 1.22
CA GLY A 290 -0.93 -12.78 1.67
C GLY A 290 -0.60 -13.82 2.76
N SER A 291 0.64 -13.89 3.29
CA SER A 291 0.91 -14.65 4.54
C SER A 291 0.05 -14.11 5.72
N LYS A 292 0.15 -14.63 6.95
CA LYS A 292 -0.53 -14.17 8.21
C LYS A 292 -1.78 -13.25 8.07
N SER A 293 -2.74 -13.55 7.21
CA SER A 293 -3.82 -12.63 6.81
C SER A 293 -4.87 -12.44 7.91
N GLY A 294 -4.85 -13.28 8.93
CA GLY A 294 -5.61 -13.13 10.18
C GLY A 294 -4.89 -12.30 11.26
N ALA A 295 -3.78 -11.64 10.96
CA ALA A 295 -3.11 -10.77 11.93
C ALA A 295 -3.99 -9.54 12.28
N LYS A 296 -3.74 -8.98 13.48
CA LYS A 296 -4.46 -7.80 13.96
C LYS A 296 -4.15 -6.57 13.08
N LYS A 297 -5.08 -5.60 13.10
CA LYS A 297 -4.88 -4.24 12.57
C LYS A 297 -3.58 -3.61 13.11
N SER A 298 -2.98 -2.68 12.37
CA SER A 298 -1.69 -2.05 12.68
C SER A 298 -0.49 -3.01 12.65
N ARG A 299 -0.53 -3.96 11.72
CA ARG A 299 0.56 -4.91 11.43
C ARG A 299 0.81 -5.01 9.92
N ALA A 300 0.91 -3.86 9.27
CA ALA A 300 0.96 -3.62 7.83
C ALA A 300 2.28 -3.99 7.15
N TRP A 301 3.13 -4.80 7.77
CA TRP A 301 4.49 -5.05 7.26
C TRP A 301 4.58 -5.76 5.90
N ARG A 302 3.48 -6.23 5.30
CA ARG A 302 3.50 -6.92 4.00
C ARG A 302 2.14 -6.82 3.31
N PRO A 303 2.08 -6.87 1.97
CA PRO A 303 0.84 -6.81 1.21
C PRO A 303 -0.14 -7.93 1.54
N SER A 304 -1.43 -7.58 1.58
CA SER A 304 -2.52 -8.55 1.74
C SER A 304 -3.83 -8.00 1.18
N SER A 305 -4.66 -8.87 0.64
CA SER A 305 -6.00 -8.55 0.13
C SER A 305 -6.94 -9.75 0.29
N ASN A 306 -8.24 -9.50 0.14
CA ASN A 306 -9.27 -10.54 0.05
C ASN A 306 -9.61 -10.92 -1.41
N HIS A 307 -8.84 -10.41 -2.38
CA HIS A 307 -9.08 -10.71 -3.80
C HIS A 307 -8.80 -12.20 -4.11
N PRO A 308 -9.43 -12.76 -5.16
CA PRO A 308 -9.20 -14.15 -5.56
C PRO A 308 -7.71 -14.46 -5.76
N GLY A 309 -7.26 -15.59 -5.19
CA GLY A 309 -5.85 -16.01 -5.24
C GLY A 309 -4.92 -15.20 -4.33
N GLY A 310 -5.43 -14.32 -3.46
CA GLY A 310 -4.60 -13.48 -2.58
C GLY A 310 -3.81 -12.41 -3.33
N ALA A 311 -4.16 -12.13 -4.59
CA ALA A 311 -3.49 -11.13 -5.40
C ALA A 311 -3.76 -9.72 -4.89
N VAL A 312 -2.73 -8.90 -4.82
CA VAL A 312 -2.81 -7.53 -4.29
C VAL A 312 -2.73 -6.51 -5.42
N ASN A 313 -3.51 -5.44 -5.31
CA ASN A 313 -3.29 -4.24 -6.11
C ASN A 313 -2.07 -3.51 -5.55
N VAL A 314 -1.20 -3.11 -6.45
CA VAL A 314 -0.05 -2.25 -6.15
C VAL A 314 0.00 -1.07 -7.10
N ILE A 315 0.57 0.02 -6.63
CA ILE A 315 0.84 1.23 -7.41
C ILE A 315 2.35 1.45 -7.45
N PHE A 316 2.87 1.77 -8.61
CA PHE A 316 4.27 2.13 -8.84
C PHE A 316 4.48 3.64 -8.73
N CYS A 317 5.74 4.09 -8.62
CA CYS A 317 6.07 5.51 -8.50
C CYS A 317 5.67 6.35 -9.74
N ASP A 318 5.42 5.71 -10.89
CA ASP A 318 4.84 6.35 -12.09
C ASP A 318 3.30 6.50 -12.04
N GLY A 319 2.66 6.00 -10.98
CA GLY A 319 1.20 5.96 -10.81
C GLY A 319 0.52 4.78 -11.50
N SER A 320 1.27 3.92 -12.21
CA SER A 320 0.71 2.73 -12.84
C SER A 320 0.28 1.70 -11.79
N GLY A 321 -0.87 1.08 -12.00
CA GLY A 321 -1.41 0.06 -11.12
C GLY A 321 -1.26 -1.33 -11.73
N LYS A 322 -0.69 -2.28 -10.97
CA LYS A 322 -0.51 -3.68 -11.38
C LYS A 322 -0.99 -4.63 -10.29
N TRP A 323 -1.00 -5.91 -10.65
CA TRP A 323 -1.41 -7.02 -9.81
C TRP A 323 -0.16 -7.82 -9.46
N LEU A 324 0.07 -8.06 -8.17
CA LEU A 324 1.09 -9.01 -7.73
C LEU A 324 0.40 -10.20 -7.08
N THR A 325 0.86 -11.40 -7.41
CA THR A 325 0.33 -12.63 -6.84
C THR A 325 1.27 -13.17 -5.75
N PRO A 326 0.78 -13.98 -4.81
CA PRO A 326 1.63 -14.62 -3.80
C PRO A 326 2.75 -15.51 -4.37
N GLU A 327 2.63 -15.94 -5.63
CA GLU A 327 3.60 -16.78 -6.34
C GLU A 327 4.76 -16.01 -6.97
N ILE A 328 4.81 -14.68 -6.83
CA ILE A 328 5.93 -13.88 -7.32
C ILE A 328 7.26 -14.37 -6.73
N ASP A 329 8.30 -14.39 -7.56
CA ASP A 329 9.65 -14.72 -7.11
C ASP A 329 10.10 -13.77 -5.98
N PRO A 330 10.59 -14.31 -4.84
CA PRO A 330 11.05 -13.53 -3.70
C PRO A 330 12.04 -12.43 -4.04
N ALA A 331 13.03 -12.71 -4.91
CA ALA A 331 14.08 -11.77 -5.24
C ALA A 331 13.57 -10.65 -6.14
N ILE A 332 12.64 -10.97 -7.05
CA ILE A 332 11.96 -9.97 -7.87
C ILE A 332 11.11 -9.06 -6.98
N TYR A 333 10.29 -9.61 -6.08
CA TYR A 333 9.51 -8.79 -5.15
C TYR A 333 10.39 -7.87 -4.31
N ALA A 334 11.51 -8.37 -3.77
CA ALA A 334 12.44 -7.55 -3.00
C ALA A 334 13.07 -6.41 -3.79
N ARG A 335 13.33 -6.59 -5.08
CA ARG A 335 13.84 -5.53 -5.97
C ARG A 335 12.78 -4.51 -6.34
N LEU A 336 11.50 -4.87 -6.32
CA LEU A 336 10.43 -3.91 -6.59
C LEU A 336 10.26 -2.90 -5.44
N LEU A 337 10.74 -3.20 -4.24
CA LEU A 337 10.69 -2.26 -3.11
C LEU A 337 11.78 -1.18 -3.18
N THR A 338 12.90 -1.46 -3.85
CA THR A 338 14.06 -0.57 -3.84
C THR A 338 13.92 0.56 -4.87
N PRO A 339 14.07 1.83 -4.48
CA PRO A 339 14.18 2.92 -5.43
C PRO A 339 15.51 2.99 -6.17
N ALA A 340 16.61 2.46 -5.61
CA ALA A 340 17.95 2.55 -6.20
C ALA A 340 18.82 1.34 -5.87
N GLY A 341 18.25 0.13 -5.93
CA GLY A 341 18.94 -1.13 -5.71
C GLY A 341 20.11 -1.35 -6.67
N GLU A 342 19.96 -0.98 -7.95
CA GLU A 342 20.98 -1.15 -9.00
C GLU A 342 22.29 -0.43 -8.64
N LYS A 343 22.18 0.78 -8.06
CA LYS A 343 23.32 1.57 -7.57
C LYS A 343 24.13 0.83 -6.50
N TYR A 344 23.48 -0.04 -5.73
CA TYR A 344 24.08 -0.83 -4.65
C TYR A 344 24.15 -2.33 -5.01
N GLN A 345 24.47 -2.64 -6.27
CA GLN A 345 24.74 -3.99 -6.77
C GLN A 345 23.56 -4.97 -6.73
N GLN A 346 22.34 -4.47 -6.61
CA GLN A 346 21.15 -5.29 -6.81
C GLN A 346 20.90 -5.49 -8.31
N ARG A 347 20.55 -6.71 -8.73
CA ARG A 347 20.27 -7.00 -10.14
C ARG A 347 18.98 -6.30 -10.59
N LYS A 348 19.03 -5.59 -11.73
CA LYS A 348 17.86 -4.96 -12.37
C LYS A 348 16.75 -5.97 -12.69
N VAL A 349 15.50 -5.60 -12.38
CA VAL A 349 14.30 -6.37 -12.78
C VAL A 349 14.08 -6.20 -14.28
N LYS A 350 13.93 -7.30 -15.03
CA LYS A 350 13.63 -7.26 -16.47
C LYS A 350 12.15 -7.54 -16.72
N GLY A 351 11.59 -7.07 -17.83
CA GLY A 351 10.19 -7.35 -18.20
C GLY A 351 9.84 -8.83 -18.33
N THR A 352 10.85 -9.71 -18.49
CA THR A 352 10.74 -11.17 -18.53
C THR A 352 10.65 -11.82 -17.15
N ASP A 353 10.86 -11.04 -16.10
CA ASP A 353 10.92 -11.49 -14.70
C ASP A 353 9.52 -11.44 -14.03
N TYR A 354 8.50 -10.94 -14.73
CA TYR A 354 7.11 -10.86 -14.25
C TYR A 354 6.29 -12.11 -14.57
#